data_AF-A0A1A1Z3M6-F1
#
_entry.id   AF-A0A1A1Z3M6-F1
#
_cell.length_a   1.000
_cell.length_b   1.000
_cell.length_c   1.000
_cell.angle_alpha   90.00
_cell.angle_beta   90.00
_cell.angle_gamma   90.00
#
_symmetry.space_group_name_H-M   'P 1'
#
loop_
_entity.id
_entity.type
_entity.pdbx_description
1 polymer ?
#
loop_
_entity_poly.entity_id
_entity_poly.type
_entity_poly.pdbx_seq_one_letter_code
_entity_poly.pdbx_strand_id
1 'polypeptide(L)'
;MSDLKTRVLEEALPEHAEALRIAEHAEARARELHGQSETEAAFPADAGSVDDWVAAEVARRQREAERLLTLEVISGVESAARTRATRLIASNTEQLLHTLATYLADVMAPVYAAVDEMPATVATAADAIAADCTAQWKTITAAVPILSEIRTVQIGLYTHNVSEDDRRKCGDMAGLDPQARLYYFRRIAEVVHDWRSGEMPWPTDPTERLLYVVQNDLEPWCPDKAQIHAAIEDLRSEGRRGARNLPQNGMRVTAPPPDKAAGPVRSMTQEPLVRQKPLRKIAVSSVPSASLPDDN
;
A
#
# COMPACT_ATOMS: atom_id res chain seq x y z
N MET A 1 -14.15 -0.82 1.20
CA MET A 1 -13.03 -1.59 1.79
C MET A 1 -12.91 -2.87 0.96
N SER A 2 -11.71 -3.34 0.56
CA SER A 2 -11.62 -4.58 -0.24
C SER A 2 -12.15 -5.76 0.58
N ASP A 3 -12.81 -6.72 -0.09
CA ASP A 3 -13.41 -7.89 0.54
C ASP A 3 -12.36 -8.70 1.31
N LEU A 4 -11.16 -8.85 0.75
CA LEU A 4 -10.03 -9.51 1.42
C LEU A 4 -9.61 -8.81 2.72
N LYS A 5 -9.47 -7.47 2.71
CA LYS A 5 -9.07 -6.72 3.91
C LYS A 5 -10.06 -6.97 5.06
N THR A 6 -11.34 -6.98 4.74
CA THR A 6 -12.42 -7.25 5.70
C THR A 6 -12.29 -8.66 6.27
N ARG A 7 -12.17 -9.67 5.40
CA ARG A 7 -12.00 -11.08 5.82
C ARG A 7 -10.78 -11.30 6.71
N VAL A 8 -9.62 -10.77 6.31
CA VAL A 8 -8.38 -10.90 7.10
C VAL A 8 -8.54 -10.28 8.49
N LEU A 9 -9.18 -9.10 8.57
CA LEU A 9 -9.41 -8.43 9.85
C LEU A 9 -10.47 -9.14 10.70
N GLU A 10 -11.55 -9.65 10.11
CA GLU A 10 -12.60 -10.36 10.84
C GLU A 10 -12.13 -11.73 11.35
N GLU A 11 -11.34 -12.46 10.57
CA GLU A 11 -10.80 -13.76 10.94
C GLU A 11 -9.72 -13.63 12.02
N ALA A 12 -8.79 -12.69 11.86
CA ALA A 12 -7.67 -12.54 12.78
C ALA A 12 -7.97 -11.65 13.99
N LEU A 13 -8.89 -10.68 13.87
CA LEU A 13 -9.18 -9.66 14.87
C LEU A 13 -10.68 -9.32 14.98
N PRO A 14 -11.53 -10.22 15.50
CA PRO A 14 -12.95 -9.93 15.73
C PRO A 14 -13.21 -8.64 16.53
N GLU A 15 -12.33 -8.29 17.47
CA GLU A 15 -12.43 -7.09 18.30
C GLU A 15 -12.29 -5.79 17.50
N HIS A 16 -11.63 -5.84 16.34
CA HIS A 16 -11.54 -4.69 15.43
C HIS A 16 -12.92 -4.36 14.84
N ALA A 17 -13.66 -5.37 14.40
CA ALA A 17 -15.02 -5.20 13.87
C ALA A 17 -15.96 -4.65 14.95
N GLU A 18 -15.86 -5.15 16.18
CA GLU A 18 -16.64 -4.62 17.30
C GLU A 18 -16.32 -3.14 17.59
N ALA A 19 -15.04 -2.76 17.61
CA ALA A 19 -14.63 -1.39 17.84
C ALA A 19 -15.17 -0.43 16.76
N LEU A 20 -15.15 -0.84 15.48
CA LEU A 20 -15.75 -0.05 14.40
C LEU A 20 -17.26 0.06 14.54
N ARG A 21 -17.95 -1.04 14.89
CA ARG A 21 -19.41 -1.03 15.13
C ARG A 21 -19.80 -0.07 16.25
N ILE A 22 -19.00 0.01 17.33
CA ILE A 22 -19.21 0.97 18.41
C ILE A 22 -19.04 2.40 17.89
N ALA A 23 -17.98 2.67 17.11
CA ALA A 23 -17.75 3.99 16.53
C ALA A 23 -18.90 4.41 15.58
N GLU A 24 -19.34 3.52 14.69
CA GLU A 24 -20.43 3.78 13.76
C GLU A 24 -21.77 4.02 14.48
N HIS A 25 -22.03 3.26 15.54
CA HIS A 25 -23.23 3.46 16.35
C HIS A 25 -23.19 4.80 17.10
N ALA A 26 -22.04 5.17 17.67
CA ALA A 26 -21.83 6.47 18.30
C ALA A 26 -22.03 7.62 17.29
N GLU A 27 -21.45 7.53 16.10
CA GLU A 27 -21.59 8.51 15.04
C GLU A 27 -23.06 8.66 14.60
N ALA A 28 -23.77 7.53 14.39
CA ALA A 28 -25.19 7.55 14.03
C ALA A 28 -26.05 8.21 15.12
N ARG A 29 -25.77 7.92 16.39
CA ARG A 29 -26.48 8.53 17.52
C ARG A 29 -26.18 10.02 17.65
N ALA A 30 -24.93 10.44 17.44
CA ALA A 30 -24.56 11.85 17.41
C ALA A 30 -25.32 12.59 16.31
N ARG A 31 -25.38 12.02 15.09
CA ARG A 31 -26.14 12.57 13.97
C ARG A 31 -27.63 12.72 14.30
N GLU A 32 -28.22 11.74 14.97
CA GLU A 32 -29.63 11.81 15.43
C GLU A 32 -29.84 12.96 16.42
N LEU A 33 -28.98 13.09 17.45
CA LEU A 33 -29.07 14.14 18.46
C LEU A 33 -28.80 15.55 17.90
N HIS A 34 -27.97 15.67 16.87
CA HIS A 34 -27.80 16.92 16.15
C HIS A 34 -29.07 17.34 15.39
N GLY A 35 -29.87 16.38 14.91
CA GLY A 35 -31.15 16.67 14.25
C GLY A 35 -32.29 17.07 15.19
N GLN A 36 -32.12 16.90 16.51
CA GLN A 36 -33.14 17.15 17.53
C GLN A 36 -33.06 18.56 18.16
N SER A 37 -32.53 19.56 17.45
CA SER A 37 -32.44 20.93 17.98
C SER A 37 -33.79 21.44 18.48
N GLU A 38 -33.82 21.89 19.74
CA GLU A 38 -35.02 22.47 20.34
C GLU A 38 -35.34 23.82 19.66
N THR A 39 -36.61 24.00 19.29
CA THR A 39 -37.08 25.28 18.75
C THR A 39 -37.16 26.30 19.90
N GLU A 40 -36.77 27.54 19.64
CA GLU A 40 -36.91 28.62 20.63
C GLU A 40 -38.36 28.75 21.11
N ALA A 41 -38.54 28.93 22.42
CA ALA A 41 -39.84 29.21 22.99
C ALA A 41 -40.29 30.62 22.55
N ALA A 42 -41.51 30.73 22.02
CA ALA A 42 -42.09 32.03 21.68
C ALA A 42 -42.20 32.90 22.94
N PHE A 43 -41.91 34.20 22.81
CA PHE A 43 -42.06 35.15 23.92
C PHE A 43 -43.51 35.17 24.46
N PRO A 44 -43.70 35.41 25.77
CA PRO A 44 -45.03 35.45 26.38
C PRO A 44 -45.85 36.60 25.80
N ALA A 45 -47.14 36.36 25.57
CA ALA A 45 -48.05 37.33 24.95
C ALA A 45 -48.56 38.40 25.94
N ASP A 46 -48.49 38.12 27.24
CA ASP A 46 -48.93 39.01 28.31
C ASP A 46 -48.11 38.82 29.59
N ALA A 47 -48.31 39.70 30.58
CA ALA A 47 -47.59 39.63 31.85
C ALA A 47 -47.99 38.42 32.73
N GLY A 48 -49.17 37.83 32.51
CA GLY A 48 -49.66 36.70 33.31
C GLY A 48 -49.05 35.35 32.90
N SER A 49 -48.55 35.25 31.66
CA SER A 49 -47.90 34.06 31.08
C SER A 49 -46.39 34.02 31.26
N VAL A 50 -45.79 35.00 31.94
CA VAL A 50 -44.34 35.12 32.12
C VAL A 50 -43.77 33.96 32.94
N ASP A 51 -44.41 33.58 34.04
CA ASP A 51 -43.88 32.52 34.92
C ASP A 51 -43.85 31.16 34.21
N ASP A 52 -44.92 30.84 33.46
CA ASP A 52 -45.00 29.62 32.64
C ASP A 52 -43.96 29.63 31.52
N TRP A 53 -43.75 30.78 30.89
CA TRP A 53 -42.71 30.95 29.88
C TRP A 53 -41.30 30.77 30.47
N VAL A 54 -41.01 31.36 31.64
CA VAL A 54 -39.72 31.20 32.32
C VAL A 54 -39.48 29.72 32.66
N ALA A 55 -40.49 29.02 33.19
CA ALA A 55 -40.38 27.61 33.49
C ALA A 55 -40.10 26.76 32.23
N ALA A 56 -40.79 27.05 31.12
CA ALA A 56 -40.56 26.40 29.84
C ALA A 56 -39.17 26.67 29.27
N GLU A 57 -38.68 27.91 29.34
CA GLU A 57 -37.36 28.31 28.86
C GLU A 57 -36.23 27.69 29.71
N VAL A 58 -36.39 27.63 31.04
CA VAL A 58 -35.45 26.94 31.93
C VAL A 58 -35.39 25.45 31.58
N ALA A 59 -36.55 24.79 31.42
CA ALA A 59 -36.60 23.38 31.04
C ALA A 59 -35.97 23.13 29.66
N ARG A 60 -36.20 24.03 28.69
CA ARG A 60 -35.59 23.97 27.36
C ARG A 60 -34.06 24.07 27.44
N ARG A 61 -33.53 25.03 28.20
CA ARG A 61 -32.08 25.19 28.39
C ARG A 61 -31.44 24.00 29.11
N GLN A 62 -32.13 23.41 30.08
CA GLN A 62 -31.67 22.19 30.75
C GLN A 62 -31.57 21.02 29.77
N ARG A 63 -32.63 20.77 28.98
CA ARG A 63 -32.60 19.74 27.94
C ARG A 63 -31.50 19.98 26.90
N GLU A 64 -31.31 21.22 26.49
CA GLU A 64 -30.23 21.58 25.55
C GLU A 64 -28.85 21.33 26.16
N ALA A 65 -28.62 21.70 27.42
CA ALA A 65 -27.37 21.43 28.13
C ALA A 65 -27.11 19.92 28.27
N GLU A 66 -28.12 19.13 28.63
CA GLU A 66 -28.04 17.66 28.70
C GLU A 66 -27.74 17.04 27.33
N ARG A 67 -28.37 17.55 26.27
CA ARG A 67 -28.13 17.11 24.89
C ARG A 67 -26.68 17.39 24.47
N LEU A 68 -26.16 18.59 24.76
CA LEU A 68 -24.78 18.95 24.44
C LEU A 68 -23.77 18.10 25.22
N LEU A 69 -24.01 17.86 26.51
CA LEU A 69 -23.18 16.95 27.31
C LEU A 69 -23.21 15.52 26.75
N THR A 70 -24.39 15.04 26.35
CA THR A 70 -24.55 13.71 25.74
C THR A 70 -23.79 13.61 24.42
N LEU A 71 -23.85 14.64 23.58
CA LEU A 71 -23.08 14.73 22.34
C LEU A 71 -21.58 14.66 22.61
N GLU A 72 -21.08 15.40 23.59
CA GLU A 72 -19.66 15.37 23.98
C GLU A 72 -19.22 13.95 24.39
N VAL A 73 -19.99 13.28 25.24
CA VAL A 73 -19.70 11.90 25.65
C VAL A 73 -19.69 10.94 24.46
N ILE A 74 -20.67 11.05 23.56
CA ILE A 74 -20.76 10.20 22.36
C ILE A 74 -19.56 10.41 21.43
N SER A 75 -19.16 11.66 21.20
CA SER A 75 -17.96 11.97 20.42
C SER A 75 -16.69 11.40 21.07
N GLY A 76 -16.61 11.42 22.40
CA GLY A 76 -15.54 10.75 23.15
C GLY A 76 -15.51 9.24 22.93
N VAL A 77 -16.67 8.58 22.98
CA VAL A 77 -16.81 7.13 22.71
C VAL A 77 -16.42 6.80 21.27
N GLU A 78 -16.89 7.57 20.29
CA GLU A 78 -16.53 7.38 18.88
C GLU A 78 -15.02 7.45 18.68
N SER A 79 -14.39 8.52 19.16
CA SER A 79 -12.95 8.76 19.03
C SER A 79 -12.14 7.65 19.71
N ALA A 80 -12.53 7.24 20.91
CA ALA A 80 -11.88 6.16 21.65
C ALA A 80 -12.01 4.81 20.91
N ALA A 81 -13.18 4.50 20.36
CA ALA A 81 -13.42 3.28 19.62
C ALA A 81 -12.62 3.21 18.31
N ARG A 82 -12.56 4.31 17.53
CA ARG A 82 -11.70 4.40 16.34
C ARG A 82 -10.22 4.27 16.69
N THR A 83 -9.79 4.93 17.76
CA THR A 83 -8.41 4.81 18.25
C THR A 83 -8.08 3.37 18.65
N ARG A 84 -9.00 2.69 19.33
CA ARG A 84 -8.87 1.28 19.68
C ARG A 84 -8.75 0.40 18.44
N ALA A 85 -9.59 0.59 17.42
CA ALA A 85 -9.53 -0.16 16.17
C ALA A 85 -8.14 -0.02 15.50
N THR A 86 -7.62 1.20 15.40
CA THR A 86 -6.27 1.45 14.85
C THR A 86 -5.17 0.79 15.68
N ARG A 87 -5.25 0.87 17.02
CA ARG A 87 -4.29 0.21 17.91
C ARG A 87 -4.31 -1.31 17.78
N LEU A 88 -5.49 -1.91 17.63
CA LEU A 88 -5.64 -3.35 17.43
C LEU A 88 -4.89 -3.83 16.18
N ILE A 89 -4.96 -3.09 15.07
CA ILE A 89 -4.18 -3.41 13.87
C ILE A 89 -2.68 -3.36 14.19
N ALA A 90 -2.21 -2.26 14.78
CA ALA A 90 -0.79 -2.09 15.08
C ALA A 90 -0.26 -3.20 16.02
N SER A 91 -0.98 -3.50 17.11
CA SER A 91 -0.60 -4.50 18.11
C SER A 91 -0.63 -5.94 17.60
N ASN A 92 -1.38 -6.23 16.54
CA ASN A 92 -1.53 -7.57 15.98
C ASN A 92 -0.99 -7.69 14.56
N THR A 93 -0.11 -6.78 14.13
CA THR A 93 0.38 -6.74 12.76
C THR A 93 1.06 -8.05 12.34
N GLU A 94 1.82 -8.68 13.24
CA GLU A 94 2.51 -9.95 12.94
C GLU A 94 1.52 -11.09 12.68
N GLN A 95 0.48 -11.22 13.51
CA GLN A 95 -0.59 -12.20 13.29
C GLN A 95 -1.32 -11.93 11.96
N LEU A 96 -1.64 -10.67 11.67
CA LEU A 96 -2.28 -10.28 10.39
C LEU A 96 -1.40 -10.62 9.18
N LEU A 97 -0.08 -10.42 9.28
CA LEU A 97 0.86 -10.79 8.22
C LEU A 97 0.95 -12.32 8.05
N HIS A 98 0.88 -13.08 9.15
CA HIS A 98 0.85 -14.54 9.09
C HIS A 98 -0.42 -15.05 8.40
N THR A 99 -1.59 -14.54 8.78
CA THR A 99 -2.86 -14.84 8.11
C THR A 99 -2.77 -14.50 6.63
N LEU A 100 -2.24 -13.31 6.29
CA LEU A 100 -2.06 -12.89 4.91
C LEU A 100 -1.10 -13.78 4.12
N ALA A 101 -0.06 -14.32 4.77
CA ALA A 101 0.86 -15.27 4.17
C ALA A 101 0.17 -16.60 3.82
N THR A 102 -0.74 -17.09 4.68
CA THR A 102 -1.57 -18.27 4.37
C THR A 102 -2.45 -18.01 3.14
N TYR A 103 -3.16 -16.88 3.10
CA TYR A 103 -3.95 -16.49 1.93
C TYR A 103 -3.11 -16.38 0.65
N LEU A 104 -1.88 -15.83 0.75
CA LEU A 104 -0.97 -15.77 -0.38
C LEU A 104 -0.56 -17.16 -0.86
N ALA A 105 -0.23 -18.08 0.05
CA ALA A 105 0.12 -19.44 -0.29
C ALA A 105 -1.03 -20.17 -1.01
N ASP A 106 -2.26 -20.02 -0.51
CA ASP A 106 -3.46 -20.62 -1.09
C ASP A 106 -3.75 -20.09 -2.50
N VAL A 107 -3.54 -18.80 -2.74
CA VAL A 107 -3.70 -18.17 -4.06
C VAL A 107 -2.59 -18.58 -5.02
N MET A 108 -1.35 -18.69 -4.54
CA MET A 108 -0.21 -19.03 -5.38
C MET A 108 -0.11 -20.53 -5.70
N ALA A 109 -0.61 -21.42 -4.85
CA ALA A 109 -0.59 -22.87 -5.09
C ALA A 109 -1.17 -23.30 -6.47
N PRO A 110 -2.39 -22.88 -6.87
CA PRO A 110 -2.91 -23.20 -8.20
C PRO A 110 -2.16 -22.47 -9.33
N VAL A 111 -1.54 -21.32 -9.06
CA VAL A 111 -0.69 -20.61 -10.03
C VAL A 111 0.58 -21.42 -10.31
N TYR A 112 1.27 -21.90 -9.27
CA TYR A 112 2.45 -22.75 -9.43
C TYR A 112 2.12 -24.02 -10.21
N ALA A 113 1.04 -24.73 -9.84
CA ALA A 113 0.61 -25.91 -10.57
C ALA A 113 0.29 -25.62 -12.05
N ALA A 114 -0.38 -24.49 -12.34
CA ALA A 114 -0.67 -24.07 -13.70
C ALA A 114 0.61 -23.77 -14.50
N VAL A 115 1.61 -23.13 -13.89
CA VAL A 115 2.88 -22.82 -14.57
C VAL A 115 3.72 -24.08 -14.80
N ASP A 116 3.73 -25.03 -13.86
CA ASP A 116 4.45 -26.30 -14.00
C ASP A 116 3.92 -27.17 -15.15
N GLU A 117 2.63 -27.04 -15.48
CA GLU A 117 1.99 -27.71 -16.62
C GLU A 117 2.27 -27.03 -17.98
N MET A 118 2.76 -25.79 -17.98
CA MET A 118 2.99 -25.01 -19.19
C MET A 118 4.40 -25.24 -19.75
N PRO A 119 4.57 -25.31 -21.09
CA PRO A 119 5.89 -25.31 -21.69
C PRO A 119 6.66 -24.04 -21.35
N ALA A 120 7.96 -24.16 -21.09
CA ALA A 120 8.84 -23.03 -20.77
C ALA A 120 8.91 -21.95 -21.88
N THR A 121 8.46 -22.26 -23.09
CA THR A 121 8.38 -21.32 -24.21
C THR A 121 7.18 -20.37 -24.13
N VAL A 122 6.21 -20.63 -23.25
CA VAL A 122 5.05 -19.76 -23.09
C VAL A 122 5.44 -18.55 -22.25
N ALA A 123 5.34 -17.37 -22.83
CA ALA A 123 5.57 -16.09 -22.15
C ALA A 123 4.36 -15.14 -22.24
N THR A 124 3.51 -15.32 -23.25
CA THR A 124 2.37 -14.44 -23.54
C THR A 124 1.06 -15.20 -23.68
N ALA A 125 -0.06 -14.47 -23.70
CA ALA A 125 -1.38 -15.07 -23.95
C ALA A 125 -1.46 -15.75 -25.33
N ALA A 126 -0.79 -15.19 -26.34
CA ALA A 126 -0.74 -15.76 -27.68
C ALA A 126 0.03 -17.10 -27.69
N ASP A 127 1.15 -17.18 -26.96
CA ASP A 127 1.92 -18.41 -26.82
C ASP A 127 1.10 -19.49 -26.09
N ALA A 128 0.35 -19.10 -25.05
CA ALA A 128 -0.53 -20.02 -24.33
C ALA A 128 -1.64 -20.58 -25.23
N ILE A 129 -2.20 -19.77 -26.13
CA ILE A 129 -3.18 -20.26 -27.13
C ILE A 129 -2.50 -21.21 -28.12
N ALA A 130 -1.33 -20.84 -28.64
CA ALA A 130 -0.58 -21.66 -29.59
C ALA A 130 -0.14 -23.01 -29.00
N ALA A 131 0.13 -23.07 -27.69
CA ALA A 131 0.51 -24.26 -26.95
C ALA A 131 -0.68 -25.03 -26.33
N ASP A 132 -1.93 -24.61 -26.58
CA ASP A 132 -3.15 -25.17 -25.98
C ASP A 132 -3.20 -25.13 -24.44
N CYS A 133 -2.53 -24.15 -23.83
CA CYS A 133 -2.47 -23.91 -22.38
C CYS A 133 -3.45 -22.81 -21.91
N THR A 134 -4.57 -22.64 -22.61
CA THR A 134 -5.52 -21.54 -22.33
C THR A 134 -6.18 -21.69 -20.94
N ALA A 135 -6.33 -22.93 -20.44
CA ALA A 135 -6.89 -23.17 -19.10
C ALA A 135 -5.94 -22.67 -17.99
N GLN A 136 -4.66 -23.01 -18.08
CA GLN A 136 -3.61 -22.58 -17.16
C GLN A 136 -3.47 -21.05 -17.19
N TRP A 137 -3.48 -20.45 -18.38
CA TRP A 137 -3.48 -18.99 -18.53
C TRP A 137 -4.63 -18.30 -17.79
N LYS A 138 -5.84 -18.88 -17.86
CA LYS A 138 -7.00 -18.37 -17.12
C LYS A 138 -6.82 -18.47 -15.61
N THR A 139 -6.24 -19.57 -15.11
CA THR A 139 -5.91 -19.73 -13.68
C THR A 139 -4.97 -18.63 -13.20
N ILE A 140 -3.89 -18.37 -13.95
CA ILE A 140 -2.93 -17.30 -13.62
C ILE A 140 -3.63 -15.94 -13.63
N THR A 141 -4.42 -15.66 -14.68
CA THR A 141 -5.15 -14.39 -14.84
C THR A 141 -6.14 -14.15 -13.69
N ALA A 142 -6.84 -15.19 -13.23
CA ALA A 142 -7.80 -15.09 -12.14
C ALA A 142 -7.14 -14.75 -10.79
N ALA A 143 -5.88 -15.13 -10.59
CA ALA A 143 -5.13 -14.83 -9.37
C ALA A 143 -4.66 -13.37 -9.28
N VAL A 144 -4.46 -12.68 -10.42
CA VAL A 144 -3.96 -11.30 -10.49
C VAL A 144 -4.72 -10.32 -9.58
N PRO A 145 -6.07 -10.17 -9.66
CA PRO A 145 -6.79 -9.23 -8.81
C PRO A 145 -6.65 -9.56 -7.31
N ILE A 146 -6.68 -10.85 -6.96
CA ILE A 146 -6.57 -11.30 -5.57
C ILE A 146 -5.17 -10.98 -5.01
N LEU A 147 -4.12 -11.24 -5.81
CA LEU A 147 -2.76 -10.91 -5.44
C LEU A 147 -2.58 -9.39 -5.26
N SER A 148 -3.21 -8.57 -6.10
CA SER A 148 -3.19 -7.12 -5.95
C SER A 148 -3.83 -6.66 -4.62
N GLU A 149 -4.93 -7.28 -4.22
CA GLU A 149 -5.56 -7.02 -2.92
C GLU A 149 -4.64 -7.44 -1.76
N ILE A 150 -4.04 -8.63 -1.83
CA ILE A 150 -3.06 -9.11 -0.84
C ILE A 150 -1.94 -8.08 -0.66
N ARG A 151 -1.33 -7.63 -1.78
CA ARG A 151 -0.23 -6.66 -1.73
C ARG A 151 -0.66 -5.30 -1.16
N THR A 152 -1.89 -4.87 -1.44
CA THR A 152 -2.44 -3.63 -0.87
C THR A 152 -2.58 -3.73 0.65
N VAL A 153 -3.10 -4.84 1.17
CA VAL A 153 -3.20 -5.09 2.62
C VAL A 153 -1.81 -5.15 3.23
N GLN A 154 -0.89 -5.90 2.59
CA GLN A 154 0.48 -6.06 3.04
C GLN A 154 1.22 -4.73 3.19
N ILE A 155 1.12 -3.82 2.20
CA ILE A 155 1.70 -2.47 2.29
C ILE A 155 1.17 -1.75 3.53
N GLY A 156 -0.16 -1.75 3.73
CA GLY A 156 -0.78 -1.11 4.88
C GLY A 156 -0.20 -1.61 6.20
N LEU A 157 -0.06 -2.93 6.35
CA LEU A 157 0.52 -3.55 7.54
C LEU A 157 1.99 -3.15 7.75
N TYR A 158 2.82 -3.13 6.70
CA TYR A 158 4.21 -2.72 6.83
C TYR A 158 4.41 -1.25 7.17
N THR A 159 3.51 -0.37 6.74
CA THR A 159 3.57 1.04 7.15
C THR A 159 3.41 1.22 8.67
N HIS A 160 2.81 0.24 9.37
CA HIS A 160 2.66 0.26 10.82
C HIS A 160 3.78 -0.47 11.58
N ASN A 161 4.37 -1.53 11.00
CA ASN A 161 5.26 -2.45 11.74
C ASN A 161 6.76 -2.31 11.38
N VAL A 162 7.08 -1.78 10.21
CA VAL A 162 8.47 -1.71 9.72
C VAL A 162 8.95 -0.26 9.73
N SER A 163 10.15 -0.04 10.26
CA SER A 163 10.76 1.29 10.28
C SER A 163 10.97 1.81 8.86
N GLU A 164 10.94 3.14 8.69
CA GLU A 164 11.21 3.74 7.38
C GLU A 164 12.60 3.36 6.85
N ASP A 165 13.59 3.27 7.74
CA ASP A 165 14.96 2.87 7.38
C ASP A 165 15.01 1.42 6.84
N ASP A 166 14.31 0.48 7.48
CA ASP A 166 14.25 -0.90 7.01
C ASP A 166 13.46 -1.04 5.72
N ARG A 167 12.35 -0.29 5.57
CA ARG A 167 11.61 -0.21 4.31
C ARG A 167 12.49 0.29 3.16
N ARG A 168 13.29 1.33 3.38
CA ARG A 168 14.25 1.84 2.38
C ARG A 168 15.29 0.78 2.02
N LYS A 169 15.83 0.04 2.99
CA LYS A 169 16.73 -1.11 2.72
C LYS A 169 16.04 -2.20 1.92
N CYS A 170 14.73 -2.36 2.05
CA CYS A 170 13.92 -3.23 1.21
C CYS A 170 13.57 -2.67 -0.17
N GLY A 171 14.08 -1.50 -0.55
CA GLY A 171 13.82 -0.88 -1.86
C GLY A 171 12.54 -0.07 -1.93
N ASP A 172 11.93 0.28 -0.79
CA ASP A 172 10.82 1.24 -0.75
C ASP A 172 11.36 2.67 -0.88
N MET A 173 11.77 3.04 -2.10
CA MET A 173 12.29 4.36 -2.45
C MET A 173 11.42 5.04 -3.50
N ALA A 174 11.35 6.37 -3.46
CA ALA A 174 10.60 7.14 -4.45
C ALA A 174 11.17 6.92 -5.86
N GLY A 175 10.29 6.69 -6.84
CA GLY A 175 10.67 6.45 -8.23
C GLY A 175 11.00 5.00 -8.59
N LEU A 176 11.01 4.08 -7.62
CA LEU A 176 11.10 2.64 -7.89
C LEU A 176 9.73 2.02 -8.15
N ASP A 177 9.71 0.92 -8.90
CA ASP A 177 8.52 0.10 -9.04
C ASP A 177 8.04 -0.36 -7.64
N PRO A 178 6.77 -0.10 -7.26
CA PRO A 178 6.23 -0.51 -5.96
C PRO A 178 6.31 -2.01 -5.68
N GLN A 179 6.51 -2.84 -6.71
CA GLN A 179 6.66 -4.29 -6.59
C GLN A 179 8.13 -4.72 -6.48
N ALA A 180 9.10 -3.85 -6.79
CA ALA A 180 10.53 -4.14 -6.73
C ALA A 180 11.05 -4.01 -5.29
N ARG A 181 10.55 -4.88 -4.40
CA ARG A 181 10.78 -4.77 -2.96
C ARG A 181 11.06 -6.14 -2.35
N LEU A 182 12.02 -6.20 -1.42
CA LEU A 182 12.39 -7.46 -0.76
C LEU A 182 11.22 -8.10 -0.01
N TYR A 183 10.31 -7.32 0.55
CA TYR A 183 9.14 -7.87 1.24
C TYR A 183 8.03 -8.34 0.29
N TYR A 184 8.20 -8.23 -1.03
CA TYR A 184 7.28 -8.82 -2.02
C TYR A 184 7.79 -10.15 -2.55
N PHE A 185 9.09 -10.23 -2.80
CA PHE A 185 9.75 -11.35 -3.45
C PHE A 185 11.03 -11.68 -2.70
N ARG A 186 11.10 -12.89 -2.14
CA ARG A 186 12.20 -13.28 -1.25
C ARG A 186 13.53 -13.30 -1.98
N ARG A 187 13.51 -13.69 -3.26
CA ARG A 187 14.72 -13.93 -4.07
C ARG A 187 14.97 -12.85 -5.12
N ILE A 188 14.32 -11.69 -5.01
CA ILE A 188 14.47 -10.60 -6.01
C ILE A 188 15.92 -10.16 -6.21
N ALA A 189 16.72 -10.13 -5.15
CA ALA A 189 18.12 -9.73 -5.23
C ALA A 189 19.02 -10.79 -5.89
N GLU A 190 18.62 -12.07 -5.84
CA GLU A 190 19.35 -13.17 -6.47
C GLU A 190 19.06 -13.24 -7.97
N VAL A 191 17.82 -12.94 -8.35
CA VAL A 191 17.32 -13.06 -9.73
C VAL A 191 17.58 -11.78 -10.54
N VAL A 192 17.48 -10.61 -9.92
CA VAL A 192 17.60 -9.31 -10.60
C VAL A 192 18.75 -8.50 -9.99
N HIS A 193 19.90 -8.55 -10.65
CA HIS A 193 21.19 -8.02 -10.17
C HIS A 193 21.16 -6.51 -9.79
N ASP A 194 20.24 -5.73 -10.37
CA ASP A 194 20.09 -4.29 -10.10
C ASP A 194 18.65 -3.90 -9.78
N TRP A 195 17.89 -4.74 -9.07
CA TRP A 195 16.48 -4.52 -8.77
C TRP A 195 16.15 -3.19 -8.06
N ARG A 196 17.13 -2.57 -7.39
CA ARG A 196 17.00 -1.25 -6.75
C ARG A 196 17.20 -0.06 -7.70
N SER A 197 17.55 -0.30 -8.96
CA SER A 197 17.75 0.75 -9.97
C SER A 197 16.43 1.25 -10.57
N GLY A 198 15.36 0.48 -10.43
CA GLY A 198 14.03 0.78 -10.97
C GLY A 198 13.77 0.18 -12.36
N GLU A 199 14.80 -0.31 -13.04
CA GLU A 199 14.65 -1.05 -14.29
C GLU A 199 14.40 -2.54 -13.98
N MET A 200 13.11 -2.91 -13.92
CA MET A 200 12.72 -4.31 -13.72
C MET A 200 12.48 -4.99 -15.08
N PRO A 201 13.00 -6.22 -15.29
CA PRO A 201 12.89 -6.93 -16.57
C PRO A 201 11.51 -7.57 -16.80
N TRP A 202 10.54 -7.36 -15.90
CA TRP A 202 9.28 -8.06 -15.95
C TRP A 202 8.28 -7.47 -16.96
N PRO A 203 7.35 -8.28 -17.49
CA PRO A 203 6.28 -7.83 -18.37
C PRO A 203 5.38 -6.72 -17.78
N THR A 204 4.78 -5.94 -18.69
CA THR A 204 3.78 -4.92 -18.32
C THR A 204 2.43 -5.55 -18.01
N ASP A 205 2.05 -6.59 -18.76
CA ASP A 205 0.82 -7.33 -18.49
C ASP A 205 0.92 -8.05 -17.12
N PRO A 206 -0.07 -7.91 -16.23
CA PRO A 206 -0.02 -8.52 -14.90
C PRO A 206 0.00 -10.05 -14.90
N THR A 207 -0.64 -10.70 -15.87
CA THR A 207 -0.66 -12.16 -15.98
C THR A 207 0.71 -12.65 -16.45
N GLU A 208 1.27 -12.03 -17.50
CA GLU A 208 2.64 -12.30 -17.96
C GLU A 208 3.67 -12.07 -16.85
N ARG A 209 3.48 -11.02 -16.05
CA ARG A 209 4.33 -10.74 -14.89
C ARG A 209 4.26 -11.84 -13.83
N LEU A 210 3.06 -12.32 -13.52
CA LEU A 210 2.90 -13.40 -12.54
C LEU A 210 3.53 -14.71 -13.03
N LEU A 211 3.39 -15.01 -14.32
CA LEU A 211 4.09 -16.11 -14.97
C LEU A 211 5.62 -15.96 -14.85
N TYR A 212 6.15 -14.77 -15.19
CA TYR A 212 7.57 -14.46 -15.06
C TYR A 212 8.08 -14.66 -13.63
N VAL A 213 7.31 -14.21 -12.64
CA VAL A 213 7.64 -14.35 -11.22
C VAL A 213 7.83 -15.81 -10.81
N VAL A 214 6.95 -16.68 -11.28
CA VAL A 214 7.03 -18.11 -10.98
C VAL A 214 8.17 -18.78 -11.74
N GLN A 215 8.29 -18.53 -13.05
CA GLN A 215 9.32 -19.14 -13.89
C GLN A 215 10.76 -18.77 -13.45
N ASN A 216 10.93 -17.58 -12.87
CA ASN A 216 12.23 -17.11 -12.38
C ASN A 216 12.42 -17.33 -10.87
N ASP A 217 11.50 -18.05 -10.22
CA ASP A 217 11.58 -18.40 -8.80
C ASP A 217 11.81 -17.19 -7.88
N LEU A 218 11.08 -16.09 -8.14
CA LEU A 218 11.17 -14.86 -7.34
C LEU A 218 10.57 -15.03 -5.94
N GLU A 219 9.78 -16.09 -5.72
CA GLU A 219 9.14 -16.47 -4.45
C GLU A 219 8.32 -15.33 -3.81
N PRO A 220 7.07 -15.11 -4.27
CA PRO A 220 6.09 -14.29 -3.57
C PRO A 220 5.95 -14.69 -2.11
N TRP A 221 6.12 -13.73 -1.20
CA TRP A 221 6.03 -13.98 0.24
C TRP A 221 5.45 -12.78 1.01
N CYS A 222 5.04 -13.04 2.25
CA CYS A 222 4.55 -12.03 3.20
C CYS A 222 5.34 -12.11 4.50
N PRO A 223 6.57 -11.57 4.55
CA PRO A 223 7.42 -11.71 5.72
C PRO A 223 6.92 -10.90 6.92
N ASP A 224 7.20 -11.38 8.12
CA ASP A 224 7.17 -10.56 9.33
C ASP A 224 8.42 -9.66 9.43
N LYS A 225 8.48 -8.86 10.50
CA LYS A 225 9.59 -7.94 10.73
C LYS A 225 10.93 -8.65 10.94
N ALA A 226 10.94 -9.78 11.65
CA ALA A 226 12.15 -10.55 11.93
C ALA A 226 12.71 -11.17 10.63
N GLN A 227 11.83 -11.68 9.77
CA GLN A 227 12.16 -12.21 8.46
C GLN A 227 12.70 -11.12 7.52
N ILE A 228 12.11 -9.91 7.55
CA ILE A 228 12.65 -8.75 6.81
C ILE A 228 14.07 -8.42 7.28
N HIS A 229 14.29 -8.36 8.59
CA HIS A 229 15.62 -8.07 9.16
C HIS A 229 16.64 -9.14 8.78
N ALA A 230 16.27 -10.42 8.85
CA ALA A 230 17.13 -11.51 8.40
C ALA A 230 17.51 -11.38 6.93
N ALA A 231 16.53 -11.13 6.04
CA ALA A 231 16.78 -10.96 4.61
C ALA A 231 17.71 -9.75 4.31
N ILE A 232 17.57 -8.65 5.06
CA ILE A 232 18.46 -7.49 4.93
C ILE A 232 19.90 -7.85 5.34
N GLU A 233 20.09 -8.61 6.42
CA GLU A 233 21.41 -9.04 6.88
C GLU A 233 22.08 -10.05 5.95
N ASP A 234 21.30 -10.95 5.35
CA ASP A 234 21.80 -11.91 4.37
C ASP A 234 22.40 -11.19 3.15
N LEU A 235 21.69 -10.18 2.62
CA LEU A 235 22.21 -9.35 1.52
C LEU A 235 23.49 -8.59 1.88
N ARG A 236 23.58 -8.10 3.13
CA ARG A 236 24.80 -7.44 3.62
C ARG A 236 25.97 -8.41 3.73
N SER A 237 25.69 -9.68 3.99
CA SER A 237 26.69 -10.73 4.13
C SER A 237 27.20 -11.18 2.77
N GLU A 238 26.31 -11.28 1.78
CA GLU A 238 26.66 -11.62 0.39
C GLU A 238 27.50 -10.54 -0.28
N GLY A 239 27.13 -9.26 -0.14
CA GLY A 239 27.95 -8.16 -0.64
C GLY A 239 29.36 -8.15 -0.04
N ARG A 240 29.51 -8.55 1.24
CA ARG A 240 30.81 -8.69 1.91
C ARG A 240 31.61 -9.92 1.45
N ARG A 241 30.95 -11.03 1.09
CA ARG A 241 31.61 -12.22 0.52
C ARG A 241 32.04 -11.98 -0.92
N GLY A 242 31.21 -11.33 -1.73
CA GLY A 242 31.55 -10.92 -3.09
C GLY A 242 32.73 -9.94 -3.15
N ALA A 243 32.77 -8.97 -2.22
CA ALA A 243 33.89 -8.03 -2.11
C ALA A 243 35.21 -8.68 -1.62
N ARG A 244 35.16 -9.76 -0.83
CA ARG A 244 36.36 -10.52 -0.40
C ARG A 244 36.89 -11.50 -1.43
N ASN A 245 36.06 -11.94 -2.37
CA ASN A 245 36.42 -12.93 -3.39
C ASN A 245 36.72 -12.33 -4.77
N LEU A 246 36.88 -11.00 -4.88
CA LEU A 246 37.46 -10.39 -6.08
C LEU A 246 38.93 -10.86 -6.21
N PRO A 247 39.29 -11.66 -7.22
CA PRO A 247 40.69 -11.99 -7.45
C PRO A 247 41.45 -10.69 -7.74
N GLN A 248 42.47 -10.38 -6.93
CA GLN A 248 43.41 -9.27 -7.16
C GLN A 248 44.35 -9.50 -8.37
N ASN A 249 44.01 -10.42 -9.29
CA ASN A 249 44.79 -10.68 -10.49
C ASN A 249 44.15 -9.99 -11.69
N GLY A 250 44.82 -8.94 -12.15
CA GLY A 250 44.35 -8.08 -13.23
C GLY A 250 44.27 -8.74 -14.60
N MET A 251 43.46 -8.14 -15.47
CA MET A 251 43.72 -8.11 -16.90
C MET A 251 43.68 -6.65 -17.37
N ARG A 252 44.87 -6.07 -17.52
CA ARG A 252 45.10 -4.98 -18.47
C ARG A 252 44.72 -5.52 -19.85
N VAL A 253 43.58 -5.07 -20.38
CA VAL A 253 43.29 -5.23 -21.80
C VAL A 253 44.20 -4.25 -22.56
N THR A 254 45.29 -4.78 -23.11
CA THR A 254 46.09 -4.09 -24.13
C THR A 254 45.23 -3.93 -25.38
N ALA A 255 45.02 -2.67 -25.79
CA ALA A 255 44.35 -2.33 -27.04
C ALA A 255 45.13 -2.89 -28.24
N PRO A 256 44.46 -3.39 -29.29
CA PRO A 256 45.11 -3.72 -30.55
C PRO A 256 45.42 -2.43 -31.36
N PRO A 257 46.47 -2.43 -32.19
CA PRO A 257 46.88 -1.26 -32.96
C PRO A 257 45.92 -1.01 -34.15
N PRO A 258 45.76 0.26 -34.58
CA PRO A 258 44.91 0.60 -35.71
C PRO A 258 45.66 0.38 -37.01
N ASP A 259 45.11 -0.47 -37.90
CA ASP A 259 45.58 -0.59 -39.26
C ASP A 259 44.58 -0.03 -40.28
N LYS A 260 45.16 0.64 -41.26
CA LYS A 260 44.53 1.50 -42.26
C LYS A 260 43.80 0.69 -43.32
N ALA A 261 42.59 1.11 -43.70
CA ALA A 261 42.18 1.17 -45.11
C ALA A 261 40.90 2.01 -45.27
N ALA A 262 40.98 2.93 -46.22
CA ALA A 262 39.96 3.89 -46.59
C ALA A 262 38.89 3.29 -47.54
N GLY A 263 37.68 3.83 -47.50
CA GLY A 263 36.65 3.62 -48.54
C GLY A 263 35.36 4.39 -48.23
N PRO A 264 34.66 4.97 -49.22
CA PRO A 264 34.20 6.35 -49.10
C PRO A 264 32.72 6.55 -48.71
N VAL A 265 32.55 7.62 -47.94
CA VAL A 265 31.49 8.63 -47.90
C VAL A 265 30.34 8.47 -48.91
N ARG A 266 29.12 8.28 -48.39
CA ARG A 266 27.90 8.83 -48.98
C ARG A 266 27.09 9.55 -47.90
N SER A 267 27.13 10.87 -47.99
CA SER A 267 26.25 11.80 -47.31
C SER A 267 24.82 11.63 -47.80
N MET A 268 23.85 11.55 -46.91
CA MET A 268 22.52 12.08 -47.19
C MET A 268 21.73 12.36 -45.91
N THR A 269 21.42 13.65 -45.75
CA THR A 269 20.20 14.22 -45.15
C THR A 269 20.02 14.12 -43.63
N GLN A 270 20.47 15.18 -42.94
CA GLN A 270 19.92 15.63 -41.67
C GLN A 270 18.64 16.45 -41.93
N GLU A 271 17.56 16.12 -41.22
CA GLU A 271 16.43 17.04 -40.98
C GLU A 271 16.22 17.25 -39.47
N PRO A 272 15.62 18.39 -39.07
CA PRO A 272 16.00 19.05 -37.84
C PRO A 272 15.11 18.77 -36.62
N LEU A 273 15.80 18.75 -35.49
CA LEU A 273 15.42 19.02 -34.10
C LEU A 273 14.12 19.84 -33.91
N VAL A 274 13.02 19.18 -33.55
CA VAL A 274 11.84 19.85 -32.96
C VAL A 274 12.08 20.05 -31.47
N ARG A 275 12.35 21.30 -31.08
CA ARG A 275 12.40 21.78 -29.70
C ARG A 275 11.02 21.64 -29.04
N GLN A 276 10.89 20.74 -28.08
CA GLN A 276 9.76 20.77 -27.14
C GLN A 276 10.02 21.82 -26.04
N LYS A 277 9.02 22.69 -25.85
CA LYS A 277 8.99 23.77 -24.86
C LYS A 277 8.84 23.18 -23.45
N PRO A 278 9.50 23.74 -22.41
CA PRO A 278 9.23 23.34 -21.03
C PRO A 278 7.88 23.88 -20.57
N LEU A 279 7.08 22.98 -19.98
CA LEU A 279 5.82 23.29 -19.31
C LEU A 279 6.07 24.19 -18.09
N ARG A 280 5.19 25.18 -17.93
CA ARG A 280 5.18 26.18 -16.87
C ARG A 280 5.05 25.52 -15.49
N LYS A 281 5.90 25.94 -14.55
CA LYS A 281 5.74 25.75 -13.11
C LYS A 281 4.45 26.45 -12.66
N ILE A 282 3.50 25.69 -12.12
CA ILE A 282 2.40 26.24 -11.33
C ILE A 282 2.92 26.38 -9.90
N ALA A 283 3.00 27.63 -9.44
CA ALA A 283 3.26 27.95 -8.04
C ALA A 283 2.02 27.58 -7.22
N VAL A 284 2.15 26.63 -6.30
CA VAL A 284 1.14 26.39 -5.27
C VAL A 284 1.42 27.40 -4.15
N SER A 285 0.48 28.33 -4.01
CA SER A 285 0.45 29.32 -2.94
C SER A 285 0.40 28.64 -1.57
N SER A 286 1.36 28.98 -0.74
CA SER A 286 1.37 28.74 0.70
C SER A 286 0.15 29.42 1.36
N VAL A 287 -0.61 28.66 2.14
CA VAL A 287 -1.63 29.19 3.06
C VAL A 287 -0.95 29.35 4.43
N PRO A 288 -1.09 30.50 5.10
CA PRO A 288 -0.46 30.75 6.39
C PRO A 288 -1.15 30.00 7.54
N SER A 289 -0.33 29.44 8.43
CA SER A 289 -0.71 28.91 9.74
C SER A 289 -1.45 29.97 10.57
N ALA A 290 -2.64 29.63 11.04
CA ALA A 290 -3.29 30.35 12.12
C ALA A 290 -2.79 29.78 13.46
N SER A 291 -2.13 30.64 14.23
CA SER A 291 -1.76 30.39 15.62
C SER A 291 -3.01 30.38 16.49
N LEU A 292 -3.15 29.36 17.34
CA LEU A 292 -4.08 29.37 18.47
C LEU A 292 -3.47 30.21 19.62
N PRO A 293 -4.30 30.94 20.39
CA PRO A 293 -3.83 31.61 21.60
C PRO A 293 -3.63 30.59 22.73
N ASP A 294 -2.52 30.78 23.46
CA ASP A 294 -2.30 30.21 24.79
C ASP A 294 -3.31 30.84 25.76
N ASP A 295 -4.07 30.00 26.47
CA ASP A 295 -4.84 30.41 27.64
C ASP A 295 -4.25 29.77 28.91
N ASN A 296 -4.08 30.63 29.91
CA ASN A 296 -3.69 30.34 31.30
C ASN A 296 -4.68 29.42 32.01
#